data_AF-A0AA40EGE3-F1
#
_entry.id   AF-A0AA40EGE3-F1
#
_cell.length_a   1.000
_cell.length_b   1.000
_cell.length_c   1.000
_cell.angle_alpha   90.00
_cell.angle_beta   90.00
_cell.angle_gamma   90.00
#
_symmetry.space_group_name_H-M   'P 1'
#
loop_
_entity.id
_entity.type
_entity.pdbx_description
1 polymer ?
#
loop_
_entity_poly.entity_id
_entity_poly.type
_entity_poly.pdbx_seq_one_letter_code
_entity_poly.pdbx_strand_id
1 'polypeptide(L)'
;LSYTWGQPEPKFSVLLNGVDFGVRENLYLALLRLRLPNKPFRIWIDAVCINQDGVEEREFQVSIMRHVYYLATYVIAWVGEESVTSDMVAWIKSITAHGIVNSRWLGLLDLISRPWFSRVWI
;
A
#
# COMPACT_ATOMS: atom_id res chain seq x y z
N LEU A 1 2.47 5.31 6.77
CA LEU A 1 1.72 4.49 5.80
C LEU A 1 2.43 3.15 5.72
N SER A 2 1.69 2.05 5.75
CA SER A 2 2.22 0.70 5.58
C SER A 2 1.72 0.17 4.24
N TYR A 3 2.59 0.07 3.23
CA TYR A 3 2.20 -0.29 1.86
C TYR A 3 3.37 -0.97 1.13
N THR A 4 3.11 -1.60 -0.02
CA THR A 4 4.17 -2.12 -0.90
C THR A 4 4.57 -1.06 -1.92
N TRP A 5 5.85 -0.91 -2.22
CA TRP A 5 6.28 0.11 -3.18
C TRP A 5 5.73 -0.12 -4.60
N GLY A 6 5.44 -1.37 -4.97
CA GLY A 6 4.95 -1.72 -6.30
C GLY A 6 6.06 -1.64 -7.37
N GLN A 7 5.63 -1.59 -8.63
CA GLN A 7 6.52 -1.55 -9.79
C GLN A 7 7.53 -0.39 -9.70
N PRO A 8 8.79 -0.61 -10.09
CA PRO A 8 9.89 0.31 -9.78
C PRO A 8 9.82 1.66 -10.50
N GLU A 9 9.12 1.72 -11.63
CA GLU A 9 9.07 2.92 -12.46
C GLU A 9 8.05 3.95 -11.91
N PRO A 10 8.48 5.20 -11.64
CA PRO A 10 7.56 6.27 -11.29
C PRO A 10 6.67 6.57 -12.50
N LYS A 11 5.36 6.46 -12.31
CA LYS A 11 4.35 6.70 -13.36
C LYS A 11 3.54 7.98 -13.12
N PHE A 12 3.65 8.56 -11.92
CA PHE A 12 2.80 9.65 -11.47
C PHE A 12 3.61 10.72 -10.75
N SER A 13 3.13 11.97 -10.75
CA SER A 13 3.72 13.08 -9.99
C SER A 13 2.77 13.54 -8.89
N VAL A 14 3.33 13.96 -7.76
CA VAL A 14 2.64 14.70 -6.71
C VAL A 14 3.41 15.97 -6.39
N LEU A 15 2.73 17.01 -5.91
CA LEU A 15 3.40 18.23 -5.47
C LEU A 15 3.96 18.06 -4.06
N LEU A 16 5.28 18.14 -3.93
CA LEU A 16 6.00 18.16 -2.66
C LEU A 16 6.63 19.54 -2.48
N ASN A 17 6.14 20.32 -1.51
CA ASN A 17 6.59 21.70 -1.27
C ASN A 17 6.60 22.59 -2.52
N GLY A 18 5.63 22.40 -3.42
CA GLY A 18 5.50 23.16 -4.67
C GLY A 18 6.34 22.65 -5.84
N VAL A 19 7.09 21.56 -5.65
CA VAL A 19 7.91 20.92 -6.69
C VAL A 19 7.28 19.58 -7.08
N ASP A 20 7.32 19.26 -8.37
CA ASP A 20 6.91 17.94 -8.85
C ASP A 20 7.82 16.85 -8.29
N PHE A 21 7.21 15.85 -7.67
CA PHE A 21 7.88 14.71 -7.07
C PHE A 21 7.29 13.41 -7.62
N GLY A 22 8.15 12.62 -8.27
CA GLY A 22 7.76 11.35 -8.88
C GLY A 22 7.42 10.29 -7.83
N VAL A 23 6.25 9.66 -7.97
CA VAL A 23 5.81 8.55 -7.12
C VAL A 23 5.39 7.35 -7.96
N ARG A 24 5.53 6.16 -7.37
CA ARG A 24 5.03 4.92 -7.95
C ARG A 24 3.50 4.85 -7.88
N GLU A 25 2.92 4.12 -8.81
CA GLU A 25 1.48 3.92 -8.96
C GLU A 25 0.77 3.54 -7.65
N ASN A 26 1.33 2.58 -6.90
CA ASN A 26 0.68 2.10 -5.68
C ASN A 26 0.61 3.19 -4.59
N LEU A 27 1.65 4.02 -4.47
CA LEU A 27 1.64 5.15 -3.54
C LEU A 27 0.67 6.24 -4.00
N TYR A 28 0.65 6.52 -5.30
CA TYR A 28 -0.25 7.51 -5.89
C TYR A 28 -1.72 7.18 -5.60
N LEU A 29 -2.13 5.93 -5.84
CA LEU A 29 -3.49 5.46 -5.56
C LEU A 29 -3.81 5.53 -4.05
N ALA A 30 -2.87 5.11 -3.20
CA ALA A 30 -3.03 5.22 -1.74
C ALA A 30 -3.27 6.68 -1.30
N LEU A 31 -2.47 7.62 -1.83
CA LEU A 31 -2.59 9.05 -1.53
C LEU A 31 -3.94 9.61 -2.01
N LEU A 32 -4.40 9.23 -3.20
CA LEU A 32 -5.73 9.62 -3.69
C LEU A 32 -6.85 9.13 -2.78
N ARG A 33 -6.78 7.87 -2.31
CA ARG A 33 -7.82 7.30 -1.44
C ARG A 33 -7.81 7.89 -0.03
N LEU A 34 -6.63 8.27 0.48
CA LEU A 34 -6.46 8.88 1.80
C LEU A 34 -6.73 10.39 1.82
N ARG A 35 -6.79 11.04 0.65
CA ARG A 35 -7.04 12.48 0.56
C ARG A 35 -8.43 12.80 1.10
N LEU A 36 -8.47 13.65 2.13
CA LEU A 36 -9.70 14.25 2.61
C LEU A 36 -10.00 15.53 1.82
N PRO A 37 -11.26 15.80 1.41
CA PRO A 37 -11.58 16.94 0.55
C PRO A 37 -11.15 18.29 1.11
N ASN A 38 -11.35 18.50 2.42
CA ASN A 38 -11.22 19.81 3.05
C ASN A 38 -10.36 19.79 4.32
N LYS A 39 -9.54 18.75 4.53
CA LYS A 39 -8.74 18.61 5.75
C LYS A 39 -7.32 18.16 5.43
N PRO A 40 -6.29 18.89 5.90
CA PRO A 40 -4.92 18.42 5.78
C PRO A 40 -4.76 17.13 6.60
N PHE A 41 -4.08 16.16 6.00
CA PHE A 41 -3.83 14.86 6.60
C PHE A 41 -2.33 14.66 6.77
N ARG A 42 -1.87 14.57 8.02
CA ARG A 42 -0.45 14.34 8.33
C ARG A 42 -0.17 12.84 8.29
N ILE A 43 0.73 12.44 7.41
CA ILE A 43 1.11 11.04 7.25
C ILE A 43 2.60 10.96 6.96
N TRP A 44 3.27 9.99 7.59
CA TRP A 44 4.64 9.61 7.26
C TRP A 44 4.63 8.51 6.19
N ILE A 45 5.45 8.66 5.15
CA ILE A 45 5.58 7.73 4.02
C ILE A 45 7.07 7.57 3.76
N ASP A 46 7.60 6.36 3.88
CA ASP A 46 9.02 6.06 3.70
C ASP A 46 9.58 6.59 2.37
N ALA A 47 8.89 6.35 1.25
CA ALA A 47 9.33 6.81 -0.07
C ALA A 47 9.37 8.34 -0.26
N VAL A 48 8.77 9.11 0.65
CA VAL A 48 8.70 10.58 0.58
C VAL A 48 9.51 11.23 1.70
N CYS A 49 9.44 10.68 2.91
CA CYS A 49 10.05 11.25 4.11
C CYS A 49 11.50 10.81 4.32
N ILE A 50 11.98 9.79 3.60
CA ILE A 50 13.36 9.32 3.63
C ILE A 50 14.00 9.69 2.29
N ASN A 51 15.16 10.33 2.33
CA ASN A 51 15.98 10.52 1.14
C ASN A 51 16.45 9.16 0.60
N GLN A 52 15.91 8.76 -0.55
CA GLN A 52 16.19 7.45 -1.13
C GLN A 52 17.57 7.37 -1.80
N ASP A 53 18.14 8.52 -2.16
CA ASP A 53 19.45 8.63 -2.80
C ASP A 53 20.59 8.68 -1.76
N GLY A 54 20.28 9.06 -0.52
CA GLY A 54 21.22 9.12 0.60
C GLY A 54 21.32 7.78 1.33
N VAL A 55 22.37 7.00 1.04
CA VAL A 55 22.57 5.67 1.66
C VAL A 55 22.62 5.75 3.19
N GLU A 56 23.37 6.71 3.74
CA GLU A 56 23.52 6.89 5.18
C GLU A 56 22.18 7.23 5.88
N GLU A 57 21.44 8.19 5.33
CA GLU A 57 20.11 8.54 5.86
C GLU A 57 19.16 7.36 5.75
N ARG A 58 19.14 6.68 4.60
CA ARG A 58 18.26 5.54 4.36
C ARG A 58 18.53 4.42 5.35
N GLU A 59 19.79 4.06 5.58
CA GLU A 59 20.16 3.04 6.57
C GLU A 59 19.77 3.45 7.99
N PHE A 60 20.04 4.70 8.37
CA PHE A 60 19.63 5.23 9.66
C PHE A 60 18.10 5.17 9.83
N GLN A 61 17.34 5.66 8.85
CA GLN A 61 15.88 5.67 8.89
C GLN A 61 15.30 4.25 8.95
N VAL A 62 15.86 3.31 8.16
CA VAL A 62 15.49 1.89 8.20
C VAL A 62 15.74 1.31 9.60
N SER A 63 16.85 1.65 10.25
CA SER A 63 17.16 1.17 11.60
C SER A 63 16.15 1.64 12.66
N ILE A 64 15.51 2.80 12.46
CA ILE A 64 14.50 3.36 13.38
C ILE A 64 13.05 3.16 12.92
N MET A 65 12.80 2.48 11.79
CA MET A 65 11.44 2.30 11.27
C MET A 65 10.50 1.66 12.30
N ARG A 66 10.97 0.67 13.07
CA ARG A 66 10.21 0.06 14.16
C ARG A 66 9.73 1.11 15.17
N HIS A 67 10.58 2.08 15.51
CA HIS A 67 10.26 3.15 16.44
C HIS A 67 9.23 4.13 15.84
N VAL A 68 9.37 4.46 14.55
CA VAL A 68 8.39 5.28 13.82
C VAL A 68 7.01 4.64 13.83
N TYR A 69 6.91 3.34 13.54
CA TYR A 69 5.64 2.61 13.61
C TYR A 69 5.10 2.51 15.04
N TYR A 70 5.97 2.27 16.02
CA TYR A 70 5.60 2.17 17.43
C TYR A 70 5.03 3.48 17.98
N LEU A 71 5.60 4.63 17.60
CA LEU A 71 5.15 5.95 18.04
C LEU A 71 3.98 6.52 17.22
N ALA A 72 3.63 5.91 16.10
CA ALA A 72 2.53 6.40 15.27
C ALA A 72 1.20 6.27 16.02
N THR A 73 0.41 7.35 16.05
CA THR A 73 -0.95 7.29 16.62
C THR A 73 -1.83 6.27 15.90
N TYR A 74 -1.66 6.18 14.57
CA TYR A 74 -2.31 5.19 13.73
C TYR A 74 -1.38 4.77 12.60
N VAL A 75 -1.44 3.49 12.25
CA VAL A 75 -0.78 2.94 11.07
C VAL A 75 -1.87 2.53 10.09
N ILE A 76 -1.87 3.17 8.92
CA ILE A 76 -2.78 2.80 7.83
C ILE A 76 -2.09 1.73 6.98
N ALA A 77 -2.69 0.54 6.93
CA ALA A 77 -2.29 -0.51 6.01
C ALA A 77 -2.99 -0.31 4.66
N TRP A 78 -2.22 -0.02 3.61
CA TRP A 78 -2.69 0.03 2.24
C TRP A 78 -2.37 -1.30 1.55
N VAL A 79 -3.45 -2.05 1.30
CA VAL A 79 -3.40 -3.38 0.67
C VAL A 79 -3.69 -3.31 -0.83
N GLY A 80 -3.74 -2.13 -1.44
CA GLY A 80 -4.10 -1.93 -2.85
C GLY A 80 -5.59 -1.64 -3.06
N GLU A 81 -5.95 -1.24 -4.27
CA GLU A 81 -7.33 -0.98 -4.68
C GLU A 81 -8.23 -2.21 -4.56
N GLU A 82 -9.54 -2.00 -4.59
CA GLU A 82 -10.50 -3.10 -4.62
C GLU A 82 -10.27 -3.93 -5.90
N SER A 83 -9.86 -5.19 -5.73
CA SER A 83 -9.75 -6.13 -6.83
C SER A 83 -11.10 -6.82 -6.97
N VAL A 84 -11.90 -6.36 -7.92
CA VAL A 84 -12.88 -7.24 -8.53
C VAL A 84 -12.09 -8.09 -9.51
N THR A 85 -11.39 -9.12 -9.04
CA THR A 85 -10.92 -10.16 -9.96
C THR A 85 -12.17 -10.92 -10.43
N SER A 86 -12.91 -10.30 -11.35
CA SER A 86 -14.12 -10.85 -11.98
C SER A 86 -13.83 -12.26 -12.50
N ASP A 87 -12.61 -12.49 -12.99
CA ASP A 87 -12.17 -13.78 -13.52
C ASP A 87 -11.88 -14.82 -12.44
N MET A 88 -11.26 -14.45 -11.30
CA MET A 88 -11.07 -15.37 -10.17
C MET A 88 -12.38 -15.65 -9.45
N VAL A 89 -13.21 -14.64 -9.24
CA VAL A 89 -14.54 -14.81 -8.64
C VAL A 89 -15.43 -15.66 -9.56
N ALA A 90 -15.38 -15.48 -10.88
CA ALA A 90 -16.10 -16.31 -11.84
C ALA A 90 -15.57 -17.75 -11.90
N TRP A 91 -14.25 -17.93 -11.95
CA TRP A 91 -13.60 -19.26 -11.93
C TRP A 91 -13.88 -20.00 -10.62
N ILE A 92 -13.84 -19.33 -9.47
CA ILE A 92 -14.13 -19.99 -8.20
C ILE A 92 -15.64 -20.23 -8.05
N LYS A 93 -16.53 -19.35 -8.55
CA LYS A 93 -17.97 -19.65 -8.65
C LYS A 93 -18.25 -20.91 -9.48
N SER A 94 -17.49 -21.16 -10.55
CA SER A 94 -17.67 -22.36 -11.39
C SER A 94 -17.23 -23.65 -10.68
N ILE A 95 -16.17 -23.59 -9.87
CA ILE A 95 -15.71 -24.72 -9.03
C ILE A 95 -16.67 -24.97 -7.85
N THR A 96 -17.21 -23.91 -7.27
CA THR A 96 -18.00 -23.97 -6.03
C THR A 96 -19.48 -24.23 -6.24
N ALA A 97 -19.96 -24.19 -7.49
CA ALA A 97 -21.23 -24.78 -7.90
C ALA A 97 -21.33 -26.28 -7.55
N HIS A 98 -20.21 -26.95 -7.26
CA HIS A 98 -20.14 -28.34 -6.80
C HIS A 98 -19.91 -28.49 -5.27
N GLY A 99 -19.86 -27.41 -4.49
CA GLY A 99 -19.71 -27.51 -3.04
C GLY A 99 -19.21 -26.23 -2.36
N ILE A 100 -20.12 -25.55 -1.67
CA ILE A 100 -19.96 -24.67 -0.49
C ILE A 100 -18.62 -23.91 -0.40
N VAL A 101 -18.42 -22.85 -1.19
CA VAL A 101 -17.55 -21.75 -0.77
C VAL A 101 -18.33 -20.45 -0.84
N ASN A 102 -18.46 -19.82 0.34
CA ASN A 102 -19.10 -18.52 0.49
C ASN A 102 -18.21 -17.45 -0.16
N SER A 103 -18.79 -16.53 -0.95
CA SER A 103 -18.09 -15.41 -1.60
C SER A 103 -17.22 -14.59 -0.64
N ARG A 104 -17.55 -14.58 0.66
CA ARG A 104 -16.73 -13.98 1.72
C ARG A 104 -15.34 -14.62 1.86
N TRP A 105 -15.24 -15.95 1.78
CA TRP A 105 -13.95 -16.66 1.86
C TRP A 105 -13.07 -16.35 0.64
N LEU A 106 -13.67 -16.11 -0.52
CA LEU A 106 -12.95 -15.74 -1.74
C LEU A 106 -12.36 -14.34 -1.65
N GLY A 107 -13.16 -13.38 -1.16
CA GLY A 107 -12.67 -12.03 -0.89
C GLY A 107 -11.55 -12.03 0.15
N LEU A 108 -11.63 -12.90 1.16
CA LEU A 108 -10.56 -13.05 2.14
C LEU A 108 -9.28 -13.65 1.51
N LEU A 109 -9.40 -14.70 0.70
CA LEU A 109 -8.25 -15.33 0.04
C LEU A 109 -7.56 -14.38 -0.95
N ASP A 110 -8.33 -13.64 -1.73
CA ASP A 110 -7.81 -12.59 -2.62
C ASP A 110 -7.07 -11.53 -1.82
N LEU A 111 -7.67 -11.04 -0.72
CA LEU A 111 -7.07 -10.05 0.17
C LEU A 111 -5.74 -10.52 0.77
N ILE A 112 -5.68 -11.73 1.36
CA ILE A 112 -4.46 -12.24 2.00
C ILE A 112 -3.38 -12.65 0.99
N SER A 113 -3.76 -12.85 -0.28
CA SER A 113 -2.82 -13.15 -1.37
C SER A 113 -2.15 -11.89 -1.92
N ARG A 114 -2.55 -10.69 -1.47
CA ARG A 114 -1.98 -9.44 -1.94
C ARG A 114 -0.53 -9.27 -1.46
N PRO A 115 0.35 -8.58 -2.24
CA PRO A 115 1.77 -8.43 -1.92
C PRO A 115 2.09 -7.84 -0.54
N TRP A 116 1.14 -7.14 0.08
CA TRP A 116 1.30 -6.58 1.41
C TRP A 116 1.48 -7.66 2.48
N PHE A 117 0.73 -8.77 2.38
CA PHE A 117 0.75 -9.86 3.37
C PHE A 117 1.96 -10.78 3.25
N SER A 118 2.62 -10.81 2.09
CA SER A 118 3.86 -11.58 1.90
C SER A 118 5.11 -10.84 2.38
N ARG A 119 4.99 -9.59 2.83
CA ARG A 119 6.13 -8.87 3.43
C ARG A 119 6.37 -9.34 4.85
N VAL A 120 7.61 -9.73 5.12
CA VAL A 120 8.13 -9.81 6.47
C VAL A 120 8.41 -8.38 6.95
N TRP A 121 7.77 -7.98 8.05
CA TRP A 121 8.11 -6.78 8.78
C TRP A 121 9.40 -7.06 9.56
N ILE A 122 10.51 -6.41 9.20
CA ILE A 122 11.77 -6.46 9.96
C ILE A 122 11.68 -5.46 11.12
#